data_AF-A0A135W2G2-F1
#
_entry.id   AF-A0A135W2G2-F1
#
_cell.length_a   1.000
_cell.length_b   1.000
_cell.length_c   1.000
_cell.angle_alpha   90.00
_cell.angle_beta   90.00
_cell.angle_gamma   90.00
#
_symmetry.space_group_name_H-M   'P 1'
#
loop_
_entity.id
_entity.type
_entity.pdbx_description
1 polymer ?
#
loop_
_entity_poly.entity_id
_entity_poly.type
_entity_poly.pdbx_seq_one_letter_code
_entity_poly.pdbx_strand_id
1 'polypeptide(L)'
;MHFHIGFLLPIHMKINVIKKSSILFLPLLLLMALSACEKKYQAPDHYSVDLFKDERQEGKAYIMNEEECFDGSELVIASSNVKLADSSKGRGKTFFLYKVRSGKVLKTVRDSVAEYPFMFLSHQRLKLKTDSMYLYLKKLEGYRFIAAERNLKYEWLKAAPVYSVKKDK
;
A
#
# COMPACT_ATOMS: atom_id res chain seq x y z
N MET A 1 24.52 81.72 -1.31
CA MET A 1 24.34 82.90 -0.44
C MET A 1 23.93 82.42 0.95
N HIS A 2 24.58 82.99 1.97
CA HIS A 2 24.36 82.96 3.44
C HIS A 2 23.24 82.09 4.03
N PHE A 3 23.52 81.12 4.91
CA PHE A 3 23.87 81.17 6.35
C PHE A 3 22.68 81.37 7.31
N HIS A 4 22.80 80.70 8.47
CA HIS A 4 22.17 80.94 9.78
C HIS A 4 20.86 80.19 10.07
N ILE A 5 20.54 79.71 11.28
CA ILE A 5 21.22 79.34 12.54
C ILE A 5 20.06 78.88 13.46
N GLY A 6 20.35 78.04 14.46
CA GLY A 6 19.50 77.83 15.65
C GLY A 6 19.05 76.37 15.76
N PHE A 7 19.79 75.46 16.41
CA PHE A 7 20.26 75.43 17.80
C PHE A 7 19.12 75.41 18.84
N LEU A 8 18.68 74.17 19.11
CA LEU A 8 18.42 73.54 20.41
C LEU A 8 17.51 74.25 21.46
N LEU A 9 16.32 73.65 21.60
CA LEU A 9 15.57 73.24 22.81
C LEU A 9 15.95 73.87 24.17
N PRO A 10 14.96 74.18 25.01
CA PRO A 10 14.52 73.22 26.05
C PRO A 10 12.98 73.28 26.25
N ILE A 11 12.24 72.53 27.07
CA ILE A 11 12.41 72.08 28.46
C ILE A 11 11.41 70.92 28.68
N HIS A 12 11.84 69.91 29.44
CA HIS A 12 11.07 68.74 29.88
C HIS A 12 9.91 69.13 30.81
N MET A 13 8.66 68.76 30.50
CA MET A 13 7.50 68.90 31.41
C MET A 13 6.93 67.52 31.79
N LYS A 14 7.00 67.16 33.07
CA LYS A 14 6.36 65.96 33.66
C LYS A 14 4.86 66.19 33.81
N ILE A 15 4.01 65.39 33.15
CA ILE A 15 2.56 65.31 33.42
C ILE A 15 2.13 63.83 33.49
N ASN A 16 1.28 63.54 34.46
CA ASN A 16 0.97 62.25 35.07
C ASN A 16 0.01 61.38 34.21
N VAL A 17 0.52 60.33 33.55
CA VAL A 17 -0.25 59.43 32.64
C VAL A 17 -0.72 58.16 33.37
N ILE A 18 -1.24 58.29 34.59
CA ILE A 18 -1.75 57.13 35.37
C ILE A 18 -3.19 57.41 35.81
N LYS A 19 -4.11 57.63 34.85
CA LYS A 19 -5.56 57.54 35.11
C LYS A 19 -6.50 57.43 33.90
N LYS A 20 -5.99 57.50 32.67
CA LYS A 20 -6.82 57.43 31.43
C LYS A 20 -6.73 56.10 30.66
N SER A 21 -5.90 55.16 31.10
CA SER A 21 -5.61 53.91 30.38
C SER A 21 -6.72 52.84 30.51
N SER A 22 -7.48 52.83 31.61
CA SER A 22 -8.41 51.74 31.93
C SER A 22 -9.74 51.75 31.16
N ILE A 23 -10.05 52.81 30.40
CA ILE A 23 -11.33 52.92 29.66
C ILE A 23 -11.30 52.17 28.32
N LEU A 24 -10.11 51.92 27.75
CA LEU A 24 -9.97 51.24 26.46
C LEU A 24 -10.03 49.70 26.57
N PHE A 25 -9.91 49.14 27.78
CA PHE A 25 -9.93 47.69 27.98
C PHE A 25 -11.34 47.09 27.84
N LEU A 26 -12.38 47.83 28.21
CA LEU A 26 -13.77 47.34 28.18
C LEU A 26 -14.29 47.03 26.76
N PRO A 27 -14.15 47.92 25.75
CA PRO A 27 -14.61 47.60 24.39
C PRO A 27 -13.79 46.48 23.74
N LEU A 28 -12.49 46.38 24.07
CA LEU A 28 -11.62 45.31 23.57
C LEU A 28 -12.03 43.93 24.10
N LEU A 29 -12.41 43.86 25.39
CA LEU A 29 -12.86 42.63 26.03
C LEU A 29 -14.21 42.16 25.45
N LEU A 30 -15.09 43.10 25.09
CA LEU A 30 -16.38 42.82 24.46
C LEU A 30 -16.23 42.26 23.03
N LEU A 31 -15.28 42.81 22.25
CA LEU A 31 -14.94 42.28 20.91
C LEU A 31 -14.35 40.87 20.96
N MET A 32 -13.52 40.56 21.97
CA MET A 32 -13.01 39.19 22.16
C MET A 32 -14.11 38.21 22.59
N ALA A 33 -15.06 38.62 23.43
CA ALA A 33 -16.18 37.77 23.83
C ALA A 33 -17.11 37.42 22.65
N LEU A 34 -17.33 38.36 21.72
CA LEU A 34 -18.19 38.15 20.55
C LEU A 34 -17.52 37.28 19.46
N SER A 35 -16.20 37.34 19.33
CA SER A 35 -15.43 36.53 18.37
C SER A 35 -15.16 35.10 18.85
N ALA A 36 -15.30 34.82 20.15
CA ALA A 36 -15.10 33.48 20.72
C ALA A 36 -16.28 32.50 20.49
N CYS A 37 -17.42 32.96 19.99
CA CYS A 37 -18.59 32.12 19.74
C CYS A 37 -18.58 31.57 18.31
N GLU A 38 -17.61 30.71 18.00
CA GLU A 38 -17.64 29.91 16.77
C GLU A 38 -18.67 28.79 16.93
N LYS A 39 -19.86 28.97 16.34
CA LYS A 39 -20.87 27.92 16.28
C LYS A 39 -20.41 26.84 15.31
N LYS A 40 -19.71 25.82 15.81
CA LYS A 40 -19.32 24.65 15.01
C LYS A 40 -20.59 23.98 14.48
N TYR A 41 -20.69 23.85 13.16
CA TYR A 41 -21.79 23.12 12.54
C TYR A 41 -21.66 21.64 12.92
N GLN A 42 -22.49 21.20 13.88
CA GLN A 42 -22.67 19.79 14.17
C GLN A 42 -23.62 19.26 13.10
N ALA A 43 -23.10 18.53 12.12
CA ALA A 43 -23.95 17.82 11.17
C ALA A 43 -24.89 16.89 11.97
N PRO A 44 -26.20 16.85 11.71
CA PRO A 44 -27.08 15.92 12.38
C PRO A 44 -26.66 14.49 12.04
N ASP A 45 -26.14 13.74 13.03
CA ASP A 45 -25.62 12.37 12.84
C ASP A 45 -26.64 11.42 12.20
N HIS A 46 -27.93 11.74 12.25
CA HIS A 46 -29.01 10.88 11.74
C HIS A 46 -29.05 10.74 10.21
N TYR A 47 -28.37 11.59 9.45
CA TYR A 47 -28.31 11.52 7.98
C TYR A 47 -27.13 10.71 7.44
N SER A 48 -26.30 10.15 8.31
CA SER A 48 -25.19 9.25 7.92
C SER A 48 -25.69 7.83 7.58
N VAL A 49 -26.82 7.73 6.86
CA VAL A 49 -27.31 6.46 6.33
C VAL A 49 -26.46 6.12 5.10
N ASP A 50 -25.59 5.14 5.27
CA ASP A 50 -24.75 4.61 4.21
C ASP A 50 -25.61 3.86 3.17
N LEU A 51 -26.00 4.57 2.12
CA LEU A 51 -26.88 4.07 1.05
C LEU A 51 -26.30 2.87 0.29
N PHE A 52 -25.00 2.60 0.46
CA PHE A 52 -24.28 1.52 -0.23
C PHE A 52 -23.90 0.38 0.71
N LYS A 53 -24.46 0.33 1.92
CA LYS A 53 -24.15 -0.70 2.91
C LYS A 53 -24.35 -2.12 2.36
N ASP A 54 -25.40 -2.32 1.57
CA ASP A 54 -25.73 -3.62 0.97
C ASP A 54 -25.02 -3.88 -0.37
N GLU A 55 -24.54 -2.82 -1.05
CA GLU A 55 -23.74 -2.93 -2.28
C GLU A 55 -22.25 -3.18 -1.99
N ARG A 56 -21.78 -2.93 -0.76
CA ARG A 56 -20.46 -3.38 -0.27
C ARG A 56 -20.43 -4.87 0.06
N GLN A 57 -21.18 -5.71 -0.66
CA GLN A 57 -20.81 -7.11 -0.74
C GLN A 57 -19.46 -7.17 -1.46
N GLU A 58 -18.40 -7.15 -0.66
CA GLU A 58 -17.05 -7.51 -1.07
C GLU A 58 -17.18 -8.79 -1.89
N GLY A 59 -17.03 -8.67 -3.21
CA GLY A 59 -16.90 -9.81 -4.09
C GLY A 59 -15.66 -10.56 -3.63
N LYS A 60 -15.83 -11.51 -2.69
CA LYS A 60 -14.76 -12.36 -2.22
C LYS A 60 -14.26 -13.07 -3.46
N ALA A 61 -13.10 -12.64 -3.94
CA ALA A 61 -12.45 -13.29 -5.07
C ALA A 61 -12.34 -14.77 -4.69
N TYR A 62 -12.92 -15.63 -5.53
CA TYR A 62 -12.91 -17.06 -5.28
C TYR A 62 -11.47 -17.53 -5.02
N ILE A 63 -11.25 -18.19 -3.89
CA ILE A 63 -9.96 -18.75 -3.47
C ILE A 63 -10.09 -20.26 -3.61
N MET A 64 -9.26 -20.85 -4.46
CA MET A 64 -9.22 -22.30 -4.63
C MET A 64 -8.74 -22.98 -3.35
N ASN A 65 -9.35 -24.12 -3.02
CA ASN A 65 -8.92 -25.02 -1.95
C ASN A 65 -7.64 -25.78 -2.34
N GLU A 66 -7.00 -26.44 -1.37
CA GLU A 66 -5.76 -27.22 -1.57
C GLU A 66 -5.93 -28.31 -2.64
N GLU A 67 -7.04 -29.06 -2.58
CA GLU A 67 -7.38 -30.12 -3.53
C GLU A 67 -7.62 -29.57 -4.94
N GLU A 68 -8.42 -28.49 -5.06
CA GLU A 68 -8.67 -27.82 -6.35
C GLU A 68 -7.37 -27.26 -6.96
N CYS A 69 -6.48 -26.72 -6.13
CA CYS A 69 -5.15 -26.27 -6.56
C CYS A 69 -4.31 -27.45 -7.06
N PHE A 70 -4.34 -28.57 -6.34
CA PHE A 70 -3.60 -29.76 -6.71
C PHE A 70 -4.10 -30.34 -8.03
N ASP A 71 -5.42 -30.42 -8.21
CA ASP A 71 -6.05 -30.95 -9.42
C ASP A 71 -5.84 -30.05 -10.64
N GLY A 72 -6.01 -28.73 -10.47
CA GLY A 72 -5.78 -27.74 -11.52
C GLY A 72 -4.32 -27.51 -11.91
N SER A 73 -3.37 -28.02 -11.12
CA SER A 73 -1.95 -27.90 -11.41
C SER A 73 -1.42 -29.06 -12.25
N GLU A 74 -0.54 -28.73 -13.19
CA GLU A 74 0.25 -29.71 -13.95
C GLU A 74 1.50 -30.13 -13.17
N LEU A 75 2.07 -29.19 -12.40
CA LEU A 75 3.26 -29.40 -11.59
C LEU A 75 3.02 -28.87 -10.19
N VAL A 76 3.20 -29.71 -9.18
CA VAL A 76 3.14 -29.32 -7.76
C VAL A 76 4.48 -29.59 -7.11
N ILE A 77 5.07 -28.56 -6.51
CA ILE A 77 6.38 -28.63 -5.86
C ILE A 77 6.27 -28.12 -4.42
N ALA A 78 6.82 -28.86 -3.47
CA ALA A 78 7.11 -28.35 -2.14
C ALA A 78 8.51 -27.72 -2.13
N SER A 79 8.61 -26.42 -1.87
CA SER A 79 9.89 -25.71 -1.80
C SER A 79 9.87 -24.61 -0.74
N SER A 80 10.98 -24.43 -0.05
CA SER A 80 11.26 -23.25 0.79
C SER A 80 12.17 -22.24 0.12
N ASN A 81 12.79 -22.59 -1.02
CA ASN A 81 13.85 -21.79 -1.66
C ASN A 81 13.34 -21.12 -2.94
N VAL A 82 12.35 -20.24 -2.75
CA VAL A 82 11.73 -19.44 -3.80
C VAL A 82 12.08 -17.99 -3.58
N LYS A 83 12.57 -17.31 -4.61
CA LYS A 83 12.92 -15.87 -4.56
C LYS A 83 12.32 -15.13 -5.73
N LEU A 84 11.89 -13.90 -5.50
CA LEU A 84 11.52 -12.99 -6.58
C LEU A 84 12.79 -12.63 -7.37
N ALA A 85 12.80 -12.94 -8.66
CA ALA A 85 13.91 -12.67 -9.56
C ALA A 85 13.76 -11.31 -10.25
N ASP A 86 12.57 -11.03 -10.78
CA ASP A 86 12.29 -9.78 -11.48
C ASP A 86 10.78 -9.46 -11.47
N SER A 87 10.42 -8.23 -11.79
CA SER A 87 9.04 -7.80 -11.96
C SER A 87 8.90 -6.87 -13.15
N SER A 88 7.95 -7.16 -14.03
CA SER A 88 7.54 -6.21 -15.06
C SER A 88 6.68 -5.11 -14.42
N LYS A 89 7.27 -3.92 -14.28
CA LYS A 89 6.59 -2.69 -13.87
C LYS A 89 6.72 -1.68 -15.01
N GLY A 90 5.61 -1.24 -15.59
CA GLY A 90 5.61 -0.30 -16.71
C GLY A 90 4.32 -0.33 -17.53
N ARG A 91 4.41 0.02 -18.83
CA ARG A 91 3.28 -0.07 -19.77
C ARG A 91 2.92 -1.54 -20.01
N GLY A 92 1.71 -1.94 -19.61
CA GLY A 92 1.15 -3.27 -19.88
C GLY A 92 0.74 -4.03 -18.62
N LYS A 93 0.49 -5.34 -18.78
CA LYS A 93 0.13 -6.23 -17.68
C LYS A 93 1.36 -6.50 -16.82
N THR A 94 1.24 -6.25 -15.52
CA THR A 94 2.30 -6.56 -14.55
C THR A 94 2.41 -8.07 -14.36
N PHE A 95 3.65 -8.55 -14.28
CA PHE A 95 3.95 -9.94 -13.95
C PHE A 95 5.23 -10.00 -13.13
N PHE A 96 5.37 -11.08 -12.37
CA PHE A 96 6.45 -11.33 -11.45
C PHE A 96 7.12 -12.63 -11.84
N LEU A 97 8.46 -12.62 -11.88
CA LEU A 97 9.25 -13.80 -12.15
C LEU A 97 9.84 -14.31 -10.85
N TYR A 98 9.61 -15.59 -10.56
CA TYR A 98 10.11 -16.25 -9.37
C TYR A 98 11.08 -17.35 -9.76
N LYS A 99 12.20 -17.44 -9.05
CA LYS A 99 13.22 -18.47 -9.24
C LYS A 99 13.12 -19.50 -8.12
N VAL A 100 13.01 -20.77 -8.50
CA VAL A 100 13.00 -21.92 -7.60
C VAL A 100 14.35 -22.60 -7.69
N ARG A 101 15.08 -22.65 -6.56
CA ARG A 101 16.43 -23.23 -6.53
C ARG A 101 16.45 -24.72 -6.25
N SER A 102 15.50 -25.20 -5.45
CA SER A 102 15.38 -26.60 -5.06
C SER A 102 13.97 -26.87 -4.55
N GLY A 103 13.55 -28.13 -4.56
CA GLY A 103 12.25 -28.54 -4.03
C GLY A 103 12.00 -30.03 -4.24
N LYS A 104 10.94 -30.53 -3.61
CA LYS A 104 10.42 -31.88 -3.82
C LYS A 104 9.22 -31.81 -4.76
N VAL A 105 9.27 -32.55 -5.86
CA VAL A 105 8.13 -32.70 -6.77
C VAL A 105 7.10 -33.63 -6.15
N LEU A 106 5.85 -33.21 -6.09
CA LEU A 106 4.72 -33.97 -5.53
C LEU A 106 3.78 -34.47 -6.64
N LYS A 107 3.55 -33.64 -7.65
CA LYS A 107 2.76 -33.96 -8.83
C LYS A 107 3.51 -33.49 -10.06
N THR A 108 3.59 -34.33 -11.08
CA THR A 108 4.05 -33.94 -12.41
C THR A 108 3.22 -34.69 -13.46
N VAL A 109 2.88 -34.02 -14.55
CA VAL A 109 2.30 -34.67 -15.72
C VAL A 109 3.46 -35.20 -16.59
N ARG A 110 3.29 -36.43 -17.11
CA ARG A 110 4.23 -37.29 -17.85
C ARG A 110 5.51 -36.59 -18.39
N ASP A 111 6.65 -37.21 -18.06
CA ASP A 111 8.01 -36.94 -18.56
C ASP A 111 8.63 -35.57 -18.26
N SER A 112 7.92 -34.66 -17.59
CA SER A 112 8.48 -33.37 -17.17
C SER A 112 9.18 -33.49 -15.80
N VAL A 113 10.47 -33.85 -15.84
CA VAL A 113 11.35 -33.73 -14.66
C VAL A 113 11.62 -32.25 -14.42
N ALA A 114 11.30 -31.76 -13.21
CA ALA A 114 11.59 -30.39 -12.82
C ALA A 114 13.11 -30.25 -12.60
N GLU A 115 13.81 -29.75 -13.62
CA GLU A 115 15.23 -29.41 -13.52
C GLU A 115 15.39 -28.10 -12.73
N TYR A 116 16.24 -28.14 -11.70
CA TYR A 116 16.55 -26.97 -10.89
C TYR A 116 17.91 -26.36 -11.30
N PRO A 117 18.08 -25.03 -11.24
CA PRO A 117 17.07 -24.02 -10.91
C PRO A 117 16.22 -23.63 -12.13
N PHE A 118 14.92 -23.47 -11.93
CA PHE A 118 14.02 -22.94 -12.97
C PHE A 118 13.28 -21.69 -12.50
N MET A 119 12.61 -21.03 -13.44
CA MET A 119 11.80 -19.85 -13.17
C MET A 119 10.35 -20.07 -13.61
N PHE A 120 9.42 -19.45 -12.90
CA PHE A 120 8.00 -19.42 -13.25
C PHE A 120 7.46 -18.00 -13.20
N LEU A 121 6.41 -17.76 -13.98
CA LEU A 121 5.72 -16.47 -14.07
C LEU A 121 4.50 -16.44 -13.16
N SER A 122 4.23 -15.30 -12.52
CA SER A 122 3.00 -15.06 -11.79
C SER A 122 2.41 -13.70 -12.14
N HIS A 123 1.11 -13.65 -12.40
CA HIS A 123 0.40 -12.39 -12.60
C HIS A 123 0.11 -11.63 -11.30
N GLN A 124 0.20 -12.31 -10.16
CA GLN A 124 -0.01 -11.72 -8.84
C GLN A 124 1.26 -11.77 -8.01
N ARG A 125 1.42 -10.80 -7.11
CA ARG A 125 2.54 -10.80 -6.18
C ARG A 125 2.30 -11.85 -5.10
N LEU A 126 3.08 -12.93 -5.14
CA LEU A 126 3.01 -14.03 -4.18
C LEU A 126 3.64 -13.59 -2.84
N LYS A 127 2.91 -13.84 -1.76
CA LYS A 127 3.40 -13.68 -0.38
C LYS A 127 4.22 -14.93 -0.02
N LEU A 128 5.50 -14.91 -0.37
CA LEU A 128 6.42 -15.99 -0.06
C LEU A 128 6.59 -16.11 1.46
N LYS A 129 6.56 -17.34 1.98
CA LYS A 129 6.86 -17.68 3.37
C LYS A 129 8.29 -18.21 3.49
N THR A 130 8.87 -18.15 4.69
CA THR A 130 10.22 -18.71 4.94
C THR A 130 10.20 -20.24 5.01
N ASP A 131 9.07 -20.81 5.44
CA ASP A 131 8.86 -22.26 5.49
C ASP A 131 8.60 -22.87 4.11
N SER A 132 8.67 -24.19 4.03
CA SER A 132 8.29 -24.93 2.83
C SER A 132 6.83 -24.63 2.46
N MET A 133 6.61 -24.25 1.21
CA MET A 133 5.29 -23.95 0.66
C MET A 133 5.02 -24.81 -0.58
N TYR A 134 3.74 -25.01 -0.88
CA TYR A 134 3.33 -25.65 -2.12
C TYR A 134 3.31 -24.62 -3.25
N LEU A 135 3.90 -25.00 -4.38
CA LEU A 135 3.90 -24.26 -5.62
C LEU A 135 2.97 -24.98 -6.58
N TYR A 136 1.87 -24.32 -6.93
CA TYR A 136 0.85 -24.81 -7.86
C TYR A 136 1.09 -24.18 -9.22
N LEU A 137 1.59 -24.99 -10.15
CA LEU A 137 2.08 -24.53 -11.44
C LEU A 137 1.28 -25.15 -12.59
N LYS A 138 0.95 -24.32 -13.56
CA LYS A 138 0.38 -24.68 -14.87
C LYS A 138 1.43 -24.45 -15.96
N LYS A 139 1.32 -25.10 -17.11
CA LYS A 139 2.13 -24.75 -18.27
C LYS A 139 1.90 -23.29 -18.68
N LEU A 140 2.99 -22.60 -19.01
CA LEU A 140 2.95 -21.21 -19.44
C LEU A 140 2.21 -21.08 -20.78
N GLU A 141 1.16 -20.27 -20.80
CA GLU A 141 0.40 -19.94 -22.00
C GLU A 141 0.74 -18.50 -22.43
N GLY A 142 1.66 -18.36 -23.39
CA GLY A 142 2.05 -17.06 -23.96
C GLY A 142 3.51 -16.69 -23.70
N TYR A 143 3.79 -15.38 -23.68
CA TYR A 143 5.13 -14.81 -23.39
C TYR A 143 6.30 -15.41 -24.19
N ARG A 144 6.08 -15.76 -25.47
CA ARG A 144 7.03 -16.52 -26.32
C ARG A 144 8.46 -15.99 -26.30
N PHE A 145 8.64 -14.68 -26.34
CA PHE A 145 9.97 -14.05 -26.34
C PHE A 145 10.72 -14.25 -25.02
N ILE A 146 10.05 -13.98 -23.90
CA ILE A 146 10.66 -14.10 -22.55
C ILE A 146 10.82 -15.57 -22.18
N ALA A 147 9.88 -16.42 -22.60
CA ALA A 147 9.93 -17.86 -22.36
C ALA A 147 11.18 -18.51 -22.97
N ALA A 148 11.55 -18.12 -24.20
CA ALA A 148 12.76 -18.61 -24.85
C ALA A 148 14.04 -18.06 -24.20
N GLU A 149 14.08 -16.75 -23.92
CA GLU A 149 15.28 -16.10 -23.34
C GLU A 149 15.57 -16.56 -21.90
N ARG A 150 14.53 -16.81 -21.10
CA ARG A 150 14.63 -17.11 -19.67
C ARG A 150 14.28 -18.55 -19.31
N ASN A 151 14.03 -19.40 -20.29
CA ASN A 151 13.61 -20.81 -20.12
C ASN A 151 12.39 -20.94 -19.17
N LEU A 152 11.36 -20.10 -19.39
CA LEU A 152 10.12 -20.15 -18.61
C LEU A 152 9.19 -21.20 -19.21
N LYS A 153 8.90 -22.24 -18.44
CA LYS A 153 7.99 -23.33 -18.84
C LYS A 153 6.65 -23.27 -18.13
N TYR A 154 6.61 -22.64 -16.95
CA TYR A 154 5.48 -22.70 -16.03
C TYR A 154 5.00 -21.32 -15.60
N GLU A 155 3.71 -21.26 -15.28
CA GLU A 155 3.01 -20.12 -14.72
C GLU A 155 2.32 -20.53 -13.41
N TRP A 156 2.16 -19.58 -12.50
CA TRP A 156 1.39 -19.74 -11.28
C TRP A 156 -0.08 -19.99 -11.59
N LEU A 157 -0.69 -20.96 -10.91
CA LEU A 157 -2.12 -21.26 -11.06
C LEU A 157 -2.97 -20.04 -10.66
N LYS A 158 -3.82 -19.58 -11.58
CA LYS A 158 -4.73 -18.46 -11.34
C LYS A 158 -5.65 -18.79 -10.16
N ALA A 159 -5.80 -17.83 -9.23
CA ALA A 159 -6.58 -17.96 -8.00
C ALA A 159 -6.02 -18.91 -6.92
N ALA A 160 -4.85 -19.53 -7.12
CA ALA A 160 -4.21 -20.35 -6.09
C ALA A 160 -3.55 -19.47 -5.01
N PRO A 161 -3.87 -19.69 -3.71
CA PRO A 161 -3.16 -19.06 -2.61
C PRO A 161 -1.84 -19.79 -2.30
N VAL A 162 -0.96 -19.15 -1.52
CA VAL A 162 0.30 -19.76 -1.07
C VAL A 162 0.04 -20.60 0.19
N TYR A 163 -0.09 -21.91 0.00
CA TYR A 163 -0.26 -22.86 1.10
C TYR A 163 1.10 -23.28 1.69
N SER A 164 1.16 -23.38 3.02
CA SER A 164 2.31 -23.94 3.73
C SER A 164 2.25 -25.47 3.70
N VAL A 165 3.39 -26.12 3.54
CA VAL A 165 3.48 -27.57 3.69
C VAL A 165 3.25 -27.91 5.16
N LYS A 166 2.24 -28.74 5.44
CA LYS A 166 2.02 -29.28 6.78
C LYS A 166 3.24 -30.13 7.12
N LYS A 167 3.96 -29.79 8.19
CA LYS A 167 5.01 -30.67 8.72
C LYS A 167 4.27 -31.85 9.33
N ASP A 168 4.42 -33.03 8.74
CA ASP A 168 3.97 -34.27 9.40
C ASP A 168 4.66 -34.33 10.77
N LYS A 169 3.84 -34.49 11.82
CA LYS A 169 4.29 -34.64 13.20
C LYS A 169 4.97 -35.97 13.41
#